data_AF-A0A7M1SRP9-F1
#
_entry.id   AF-A0A7M1SRP9-F1
#
_cell.length_a   1.000
_cell.length_b   1.000
_cell.length_c   1.000
_cell.angle_alpha   90.00
_cell.angle_beta   90.00
_cell.angle_gamma   90.00
#
_symmetry.space_group_name_H-M   'P 1'
#
loop_
_entity.id
_entity.type
_entity.pdbx_description
1 polymer ?
#
loop_
_entity_poly.entity_id
_entity_poly.type
_entity_poly.pdbx_seq_one_letter_code
_entity_poly.pdbx_strand_id
1 'polypeptide(L)'
;MRAVVLVEGRSDQAALHALAELLDVDLHAASVQIRPIGGATNIRRALADLVGPPRTPGEARTDGALRRREGPYVGGMCDVGEERYYSRAVAAYDGAAHLSRQELEAAGFFVCEQDLEDELLSALGTTGMMEVLERTGDLQAFHTFTRQPAQRDRDVTAQLHRFLGTQGGRKIAYAAELVRALGPDRTPRPLRLALAAALTPGATSASAFGR
;
A
#
# COMPACT_ATOMS: atom_id res chain seq x y z
N MET A 1 9.07 -18.58 4.80
CA MET A 1 8.47 -17.25 4.62
C MET A 1 9.38 -16.23 5.29
N ARG A 2 9.85 -15.22 4.56
CA ARG A 2 10.80 -14.20 5.05
C ARG A 2 10.09 -12.91 5.42
N ALA A 3 9.13 -12.49 4.61
CA ALA A 3 8.40 -11.23 4.81
C ALA A 3 6.94 -11.35 4.38
N VAL A 4 6.06 -10.59 5.04
CA VAL A 4 4.66 -10.41 4.68
C VAL A 4 4.36 -8.92 4.60
N VAL A 5 3.86 -8.48 3.45
CA VAL A 5 3.35 -7.13 3.21
C VAL A 5 1.83 -7.16 3.33
N LEU A 6 1.31 -6.59 4.40
CA LEU A 6 -0.12 -6.42 4.63
C LEU A 6 -0.63 -5.21 3.85
N VAL A 7 -1.72 -5.41 3.11
CA VAL A 7 -2.40 -4.34 2.37
C VAL A 7 -3.89 -4.40 2.58
N GLU A 8 -4.59 -3.27 2.45
CA GLU A 8 -6.02 -3.20 2.74
C GLU A 8 -6.82 -4.09 1.78
N GLY A 9 -6.54 -3.95 0.48
CA GLY A 9 -7.33 -4.54 -0.60
C GLY A 9 -6.51 -5.24 -1.69
N ARG A 10 -7.24 -5.81 -2.65
CA ARG A 10 -6.65 -6.48 -3.82
C ARG A 10 -6.06 -5.49 -4.84
N SER A 11 -6.48 -4.23 -4.83
CA SER A 11 -5.90 -3.17 -5.67
C SER A 11 -4.46 -2.91 -5.28
N ASP A 12 -4.21 -2.72 -3.99
CA ASP A 12 -2.89 -2.53 -3.41
C ASP A 12 -1.98 -3.73 -3.69
N GLN A 13 -2.53 -4.94 -3.56
CA GLN A 13 -1.84 -6.17 -3.90
C GLN A 13 -1.43 -6.19 -5.37
N ALA A 14 -2.33 -5.83 -6.29
CA ALA A 14 -2.05 -5.78 -7.72
C ALA A 14 -0.97 -4.73 -8.06
N ALA A 15 -1.00 -3.56 -7.41
CA ALA A 15 0.03 -2.53 -7.56
C ALA A 15 1.41 -3.02 -7.10
N LEU A 16 1.50 -3.68 -5.94
CA LEU A 16 2.77 -4.22 -5.44
C LEU A 16 3.32 -5.35 -6.32
N HIS A 17 2.45 -6.23 -6.84
CA HIS A 17 2.88 -7.26 -7.80
C HIS A 17 3.39 -6.64 -9.09
N ALA A 18 2.68 -5.64 -9.65
CA ALA A 18 3.14 -4.93 -10.84
C ALA A 18 4.48 -4.23 -10.60
N LEU A 19 4.71 -3.65 -9.42
CA LEU A 19 6.00 -3.04 -9.09
C LEU A 19 7.11 -4.09 -8.98
N ALA A 20 6.84 -5.25 -8.37
CA ALA A 20 7.82 -6.33 -8.30
C ALA A 20 8.18 -6.86 -9.70
N GLU A 21 7.20 -7.01 -10.59
CA GLU A 21 7.42 -7.37 -12.01
C GLU A 21 8.31 -6.35 -12.72
N LEU A 22 8.05 -5.05 -12.56
CA LEU A 22 8.84 -3.98 -13.18
C LEU A 22 10.29 -3.94 -12.67
N LEU A 23 10.52 -4.38 -11.44
CA LEU A 23 11.84 -4.45 -10.82
C LEU A 23 12.55 -5.79 -11.06
N ASP A 24 11.94 -6.70 -11.85
CA ASP A 24 12.44 -8.07 -12.10
C ASP A 24 12.67 -8.86 -10.79
N VAL A 25 11.75 -8.68 -9.83
CA VAL A 25 11.81 -9.33 -8.51
C VAL A 25 10.83 -10.49 -8.44
N ASP A 26 11.37 -11.71 -8.34
CA ASP A 26 10.58 -12.89 -7.98
C ASP A 26 10.31 -12.89 -6.45
N LEU A 27 9.09 -12.49 -6.08
CA LEU A 27 8.63 -12.48 -4.70
C LEU A 27 8.61 -13.87 -4.06
N HIS A 28 8.35 -14.94 -4.84
CA HIS A 28 8.36 -16.30 -4.33
C HIS A 28 9.79 -16.72 -3.98
N ALA A 29 10.75 -16.51 -4.88
CA ALA A 29 12.16 -16.74 -4.63
C ALA A 29 12.68 -15.89 -3.45
N ALA A 30 12.21 -14.65 -3.32
CA ALA A 30 12.53 -13.77 -2.20
C ALA A 30 11.81 -14.15 -0.88
N SER A 31 10.91 -15.14 -0.91
CA SER A 31 10.06 -15.52 0.23
C SER A 31 9.24 -14.37 0.81
N VAL A 32 8.74 -13.48 -0.06
CA VAL A 32 7.88 -12.34 0.27
C VAL A 32 6.43 -12.66 -0.13
N GLN A 33 5.49 -12.46 0.78
CA GLN A 33 4.06 -12.58 0.50
C GLN A 33 3.37 -11.23 0.61
N ILE A 34 2.58 -10.85 -0.38
CA ILE A 34 1.67 -9.71 -0.29
C ILE A 34 0.28 -10.25 0.08
N ARG A 35 -0.26 -9.84 1.24
CA ARG A 35 -1.50 -10.36 1.82
C ARG A 35 -2.54 -9.24 1.98
N PRO A 36 -3.63 -9.25 1.18
CA PRO A 36 -4.77 -8.37 1.43
C PRO A 36 -5.51 -8.80 2.69
N ILE A 37 -5.87 -7.84 3.54
CA ILE A 37 -6.55 -8.09 4.83
C ILE A 37 -8.06 -7.87 4.77
N GLY A 38 -8.57 -7.31 3.67
CA GLY A 38 -10.01 -7.13 3.45
C GLY A 38 -10.59 -5.99 4.28
N GLY A 39 -9.87 -4.86 4.37
CA GLY A 39 -10.25 -3.67 5.13
C GLY A 39 -9.32 -3.40 6.32
N ALA A 40 -9.00 -2.13 6.57
CA ALA A 40 -8.04 -1.74 7.61
C ALA A 40 -8.39 -2.20 9.02
N THR A 41 -9.67 -2.37 9.33
CA THR A 41 -10.11 -2.82 10.66
C THR A 41 -9.62 -4.24 10.99
N ASN A 42 -9.25 -5.03 9.99
CA ASN A 42 -8.71 -6.39 10.16
C ASN A 42 -7.22 -6.43 10.51
N ILE A 43 -6.51 -5.29 10.53
CA ILE A 43 -5.06 -5.25 10.75
C ILE A 43 -4.63 -5.94 12.05
N ARG A 44 -5.38 -5.72 13.13
CA ARG A 44 -5.08 -6.35 14.43
C ARG A 44 -5.10 -7.87 14.34
N ARG A 45 -6.12 -8.43 13.67
CA ARG A 45 -6.23 -9.87 13.46
C ARG A 45 -5.11 -10.37 12.55
N ALA A 46 -4.85 -9.67 11.45
CA ALA A 46 -3.79 -10.05 10.52
C ALA A 46 -2.42 -10.09 11.19
N LEU A 47 -2.10 -9.12 12.06
CA LEU A 47 -0.89 -9.15 12.88
C LEU A 47 -0.88 -10.35 13.83
N ALA A 48 -1.98 -10.59 14.55
CA ALA A 48 -2.06 -11.69 15.50
C ALA A 48 -1.89 -13.07 14.84
N ASP A 49 -2.42 -13.26 13.64
CA ASP A 49 -2.27 -14.47 12.84
C ASP A 49 -0.79 -14.73 12.43
N LEU A 50 0.03 -13.68 12.33
CA LEU A 50 1.41 -13.76 11.82
C LEU A 50 2.46 -13.79 12.93
N VAL A 51 2.28 -12.97 13.98
CA VAL A 51 3.28 -12.78 15.04
C VAL A 51 2.77 -13.17 16.43
N GLY A 52 1.56 -13.72 16.51
CA GLY A 52 0.88 -14.03 17.78
C GLY A 52 0.20 -12.81 18.40
N PRO A 53 -0.61 -12.98 19.46
CA PRO A 53 -1.30 -11.86 20.10
C PRO A 53 -0.32 -10.86 20.73
N PRO A 54 -0.69 -9.57 20.83
CA PRO A 54 0.10 -8.59 21.56
C PRO A 54 0.28 -9.02 23.03
N ARG A 55 1.46 -8.75 23.60
CA ARG A 55 1.80 -9.16 24.96
C ARG A 55 0.95 -8.43 26.00
N THR A 56 0.76 -9.09 27.14
CA THR A 56 0.04 -8.52 28.29
C THR A 56 0.76 -7.28 28.83
N PRO A 57 0.04 -6.20 29.17
CA PRO A 57 0.64 -5.03 29.80
C PRO A 57 1.41 -5.43 31.08
N GLY A 58 2.70 -5.10 31.15
CA GLY A 58 3.56 -5.38 32.31
C GLY A 58 4.70 -6.36 32.08
N GLU A 59 4.75 -7.06 30.94
CA GLU A 59 5.91 -7.86 30.53
C GLU A 59 7.07 -6.95 30.06
N ALA A 60 8.32 -7.38 30.31
CA ALA A 60 9.50 -6.60 29.99
C ALA A 60 9.51 -6.13 28.52
N ARG A 61 9.73 -4.82 28.34
CA ARG A 61 9.80 -4.16 27.05
C ARG A 61 10.99 -4.70 26.27
N THR A 62 10.73 -5.37 25.16
CA THR A 62 11.72 -5.56 24.11
C THR A 62 11.33 -4.62 23.00
N ASP A 63 12.13 -3.59 22.75
CA ASP A 63 11.93 -2.69 21.61
C ASP A 63 11.67 -3.48 20.32
N GLY A 64 10.58 -3.15 19.63
CA GLY A 64 10.27 -3.70 18.32
C GLY A 64 9.79 -5.15 18.38
N ALA A 65 8.66 -5.42 19.04
CA ALA A 65 8.07 -6.76 19.05
C ALA A 65 7.67 -7.27 17.65
N LEU A 66 7.33 -6.36 16.73
CA LEU A 66 7.16 -6.65 15.29
C LEU A 66 8.49 -6.80 14.53
N ARG A 67 9.60 -6.37 15.14
CA ARG A 67 10.98 -6.50 14.66
C ARG A 67 11.73 -7.69 15.29
N ARG A 68 11.04 -8.59 15.99
CA ARG A 68 11.67 -9.76 16.64
C ARG A 68 12.39 -10.65 15.61
N ARG A 69 13.54 -11.21 16.04
CA ARG A 69 14.45 -12.07 15.26
C ARG A 69 13.87 -13.45 14.89
N GLU A 70 12.75 -13.86 15.46
CA GLU A 70 12.13 -15.17 15.23
C GLU A 70 10.71 -14.96 14.66
N GLY A 71 10.62 -14.92 13.32
CA GLY A 71 9.37 -14.69 12.58
C GLY A 71 9.63 -13.95 11.27
N PRO A 72 8.67 -13.96 10.32
CA PRO A 72 8.78 -13.15 9.12
C PRO A 72 8.71 -11.66 9.48
N TYR A 73 9.38 -10.81 8.70
CA TYR A 73 9.11 -9.38 8.71
C TYR A 73 7.64 -9.13 8.38
N VAL A 74 6.98 -8.25 9.12
CA VAL A 74 5.61 -7.82 8.82
C VAL A 74 5.59 -6.31 8.67
N GLY A 75 5.22 -5.84 7.49
CA GLY A 75 5.04 -4.43 7.17
C GLY A 75 3.86 -4.25 6.23
N GLY A 76 3.67 -3.06 5.69
CA GLY A 76 2.52 -2.80 4.84
C GLY A 76 2.37 -1.35 4.43
N MET A 77 1.20 -1.04 3.87
CA MET A 77 0.77 0.33 3.65
C MET A 77 -0.72 0.49 3.90
N CYS A 78 -1.14 1.73 4.17
CA CYS A 78 -2.54 2.08 4.37
C CYS A 78 -2.84 3.51 3.94
N ASP A 79 -4.13 3.82 3.82
CA ASP A 79 -4.61 5.16 3.52
C ASP A 79 -4.55 6.05 4.78
N VAL A 80 -4.48 7.37 4.60
CA VAL A 80 -4.45 8.32 5.73
C VAL A 80 -5.69 8.21 6.62
N GLY A 81 -6.85 7.93 6.01
CA GLY A 81 -8.11 7.73 6.73
C GLY A 81 -8.10 6.52 7.66
N GLU A 82 -7.15 5.61 7.45
CA GLU A 82 -7.04 4.32 8.13
C GLU A 82 -5.86 4.25 9.10
N GLU A 83 -4.95 5.24 9.07
CA GLU A 83 -3.72 5.29 9.86
C GLU A 83 -3.96 4.95 11.33
N ARG A 84 -5.06 5.46 11.91
CA ARG A 84 -5.43 5.21 13.31
C ARG A 84 -5.59 3.73 13.67
N TYR A 85 -6.02 2.89 12.74
CA TYR A 85 -6.21 1.46 12.97
C TYR A 85 -4.87 0.75 13.02
N TYR A 86 -3.98 1.08 12.08
CA TYR A 86 -2.62 0.56 12.00
C TYR A 86 -1.79 1.03 13.19
N SER A 87 -1.78 2.34 13.47
CA SER A 87 -1.10 2.95 14.62
C SER A 87 -1.46 2.24 15.93
N ARG A 88 -2.75 2.04 16.22
CA ARG A 88 -3.19 1.34 17.44
C ARG A 88 -2.85 -0.15 17.45
N ALA A 89 -2.94 -0.82 16.30
CA ALA A 89 -2.68 -2.25 16.22
C ALA A 89 -1.19 -2.57 16.39
N VAL A 90 -0.32 -1.77 15.78
CA VAL A 90 1.14 -1.88 15.90
C VAL A 90 1.59 -1.46 17.30
N ALA A 91 1.09 -0.33 17.83
CA ALA A 91 1.41 0.15 19.18
C ALA A 91 1.17 -0.90 20.28
N ALA A 92 0.13 -1.73 20.11
CA ALA A 92 -0.22 -2.77 21.07
C ALA A 92 0.90 -3.82 21.26
N TYR A 93 1.76 -4.03 20.26
CA TYR A 93 2.89 -4.96 20.37
C TYR A 93 4.06 -4.40 21.17
N ASP A 94 4.17 -3.07 21.26
CA ASP A 94 5.20 -2.37 22.03
C ASP A 94 4.66 -1.82 23.37
N GLY A 95 3.43 -2.18 23.75
CA GLY A 95 2.77 -1.71 24.98
C GLY A 95 2.42 -0.23 24.97
N ALA A 96 2.33 0.39 23.80
CA ALA A 96 1.94 1.78 23.59
C ALA A 96 0.45 1.90 23.23
N ALA A 97 -0.14 3.08 23.47
CA ALA A 97 -1.54 3.34 23.14
C ALA A 97 -1.74 3.65 21.65
N HIS A 98 -0.77 4.34 21.04
CA HIS A 98 -0.73 4.71 19.62
C HIS A 98 0.71 5.03 19.23
N LEU A 99 0.98 5.01 17.93
CA LEU A 99 2.21 5.49 17.31
C LEU A 99 1.94 6.76 16.50
N SER A 100 2.90 7.67 16.44
CA SER A 100 2.97 8.72 15.41
C SER A 100 3.21 8.11 14.03
N ARG A 101 2.92 8.87 12.96
CA ARG A 101 3.20 8.46 11.57
C ARG A 101 4.66 8.04 11.36
N GLN A 102 5.60 8.79 11.96
CA GLN A 102 7.03 8.47 11.87
C GLN A 102 7.39 7.15 12.57
N GLU A 103 6.81 6.88 13.74
CA GLU A 103 7.00 5.62 14.46
C GLU A 103 6.36 4.45 13.73
N LEU A 104 5.19 4.66 13.11
CA LEU A 104 4.52 3.66 12.29
C LEU A 104 5.33 3.32 11.03
N GLU A 105 5.89 4.32 10.35
CA GLU A 105 6.83 4.11 9.24
C GLU A 105 8.09 3.38 9.69
N ALA A 106 8.64 3.76 10.85
CA ALA A 106 9.74 3.02 11.44
C ALA A 106 9.33 1.57 11.74
N ALA A 107 8.09 1.29 12.13
CA ALA A 107 7.60 -0.08 12.31
C ALA A 107 7.40 -0.85 10.99
N GLY A 108 7.58 -0.23 9.83
CA GLY A 108 7.47 -0.87 8.51
C GLY A 108 6.12 -0.69 7.82
N PHE A 109 5.30 0.26 8.30
CA PHE A 109 3.98 0.58 7.73
C PHE A 109 3.97 2.00 7.17
N PHE A 110 3.73 2.13 5.88
CA PHE A 110 3.78 3.40 5.16
C PHE A 110 2.39 3.93 4.85
N VAL A 111 2.17 5.23 5.02
CA VAL A 111 0.83 5.83 4.90
C VAL A 111 0.77 6.67 3.63
N CYS A 112 -0.24 6.45 2.78
CA CYS A 112 -0.54 7.31 1.63
C CYS A 112 -1.03 8.68 2.11
N GLU A 113 -0.81 9.75 1.32
CA GLU A 113 -1.33 11.09 1.65
C GLU A 113 -2.86 11.15 1.63
N GLN A 114 -3.50 10.43 0.69
CA GLN A 114 -4.94 10.24 0.66
C GLN A 114 -5.28 8.75 0.57
N ASP A 115 -5.04 8.17 -0.61
CA ASP A 115 -5.18 6.75 -0.91
C ASP A 115 -4.24 6.36 -2.05
N LEU A 116 -4.06 5.07 -2.31
CA LEU A 116 -3.13 4.61 -3.35
C LEU A 116 -3.53 5.11 -4.75
N GLU A 117 -4.82 5.19 -5.06
CA GLU A 117 -5.27 5.69 -6.37
C GLU A 117 -4.90 7.14 -6.58
N ASP A 118 -5.09 7.98 -5.56
CA ASP A 118 -4.71 9.40 -5.59
C ASP A 118 -3.20 9.58 -5.77
N GLU A 119 -2.39 8.80 -5.05
CA GLU A 119 -0.92 8.78 -5.19
C GLU A 119 -0.49 8.43 -6.63
N LEU A 120 -1.10 7.39 -7.21
CA LEU A 120 -0.81 6.94 -8.58
C LEU A 120 -1.29 7.97 -9.62
N LEU A 121 -2.47 8.55 -9.42
CA LEU A 121 -3.03 9.59 -10.29
C LEU A 121 -2.18 10.87 -10.27
N SER A 122 -1.78 11.30 -9.08
CA SER A 122 -0.92 12.46 -8.88
C SER A 122 0.44 12.26 -9.53
N ALA A 123 1.05 11.07 -9.33
CA ALA A 123 2.33 10.74 -9.92
C ALA A 123 2.28 10.66 -11.45
N LEU A 124 1.20 10.10 -12.03
CA LEU A 124 1.09 9.89 -13.48
C LEU A 124 0.65 11.16 -14.21
N GLY A 125 -0.22 11.93 -13.58
CA GLY A 125 -0.86 13.11 -14.15
C GLY A 125 -2.04 12.76 -15.07
N THR A 126 -2.85 13.77 -15.36
CA THR A 126 -4.08 13.61 -16.16
C THR A 126 -3.80 13.15 -17.59
N THR A 127 -2.77 13.67 -18.24
CA THR A 127 -2.36 13.25 -19.60
C THR A 127 -2.03 11.76 -19.64
N GLY A 128 -1.18 11.28 -18.74
CA GLY A 128 -0.83 9.86 -18.68
C GLY A 128 -2.03 8.97 -18.33
N MET A 129 -2.97 9.47 -17.52
CA MET A 129 -4.23 8.75 -17.30
C MET A 129 -5.08 8.59 -18.55
N MET A 130 -5.17 9.62 -19.40
CA MET A 130 -5.90 9.53 -20.65
C MET A 130 -5.28 8.48 -21.58
N GLU A 131 -3.95 8.43 -21.66
CA GLU A 131 -3.22 7.41 -22.44
C GLU A 131 -3.48 5.99 -21.91
N VAL A 132 -3.52 5.81 -20.57
CA VAL A 132 -3.88 4.52 -19.98
C VAL A 132 -5.32 4.15 -20.33
N LEU A 133 -6.27 5.07 -20.20
CA LEU A 133 -7.68 4.84 -20.55
C LEU A 133 -7.87 4.49 -22.04
N GLU A 134 -7.10 5.09 -22.92
CA GLU A 134 -7.07 4.75 -24.35
C GLU A 134 -6.58 3.32 -24.56
N ARG A 135 -5.43 2.97 -23.95
CA ARG A 135 -4.83 1.65 -24.06
C ARG A 135 -5.72 0.54 -23.50
N THR A 136 -6.44 0.80 -22.42
CA THR A 136 -7.35 -0.16 -21.78
C THR A 136 -8.74 -0.18 -22.43
N GLY A 137 -9.04 0.73 -23.36
CA GLY A 137 -10.32 0.80 -24.07
C GLY A 137 -11.46 1.47 -23.28
N ASP A 138 -11.15 2.10 -22.14
CA ASP A 138 -12.13 2.74 -21.25
C ASP A 138 -12.31 4.24 -21.52
N LEU A 139 -11.58 4.84 -22.46
CA LEU A 139 -11.64 6.29 -22.72
C LEU A 139 -13.09 6.78 -22.98
N GLN A 140 -13.85 6.09 -23.82
CA GLN A 140 -15.25 6.46 -24.10
C GLN A 140 -16.17 6.27 -22.89
N ALA A 141 -15.92 5.24 -22.07
CA ALA A 141 -16.64 5.04 -20.83
C ALA A 141 -16.35 6.19 -19.85
N PHE A 142 -15.10 6.65 -19.78
CA PHE A 142 -14.73 7.81 -18.98
C PHE A 142 -15.41 9.09 -19.48
N HIS A 143 -15.37 9.40 -20.78
CA HIS A 143 -16.08 10.57 -21.32
C HIS A 143 -17.60 10.56 -21.08
N THR A 144 -18.21 9.38 -21.09
CA THR A 144 -19.62 9.23 -20.73
C THR A 144 -19.83 9.49 -19.24
N PHE A 145 -18.94 8.98 -18.40
CA PHE A 145 -18.95 9.17 -16.95
C PHE A 145 -18.82 10.64 -16.55
N THR A 146 -17.93 11.40 -17.19
CA THR A 146 -17.72 12.83 -16.87
C THR A 146 -18.94 13.70 -17.16
N ARG A 147 -19.83 13.29 -18.08
CA ARG A 147 -21.08 14.01 -18.40
C ARG A 147 -22.20 13.79 -17.39
N GLN A 148 -22.05 12.85 -16.46
CA GLN A 148 -23.09 12.56 -15.47
C GLN A 148 -23.30 13.76 -14.52
N PRO A 149 -24.54 14.04 -14.07
CA PRO A 149 -24.82 15.19 -13.21
C PRO A 149 -23.97 15.25 -11.93
N ALA A 150 -23.65 14.09 -11.35
CA ALA A 150 -22.83 14.01 -10.14
C ALA A 150 -21.32 14.25 -10.38
N GLN A 151 -20.87 14.31 -11.64
CA GLN A 151 -19.46 14.38 -12.02
C GLN A 151 -19.10 15.62 -12.82
N ARG A 152 -20.01 16.13 -13.67
CA ARG A 152 -19.72 17.17 -14.68
C ARG A 152 -19.11 18.46 -14.15
N ASP A 153 -19.41 18.82 -12.90
CA ASP A 153 -18.96 20.05 -12.26
C ASP A 153 -17.71 19.82 -11.36
N ARG A 154 -17.20 18.59 -11.31
CA ARG A 154 -15.97 18.22 -10.58
C ARG A 154 -14.75 18.42 -11.47
N ASP A 155 -13.59 18.66 -10.85
CA ASP A 155 -12.33 18.67 -11.57
C ASP A 155 -12.01 17.29 -12.17
N VAL A 156 -11.20 17.29 -13.24
CA VAL A 156 -10.89 16.07 -13.98
C VAL A 156 -10.18 15.02 -13.12
N THR A 157 -9.35 15.42 -12.16
CA THR A 157 -8.64 14.50 -11.27
C THR A 157 -9.62 13.79 -10.34
N ALA A 158 -10.57 14.51 -9.76
CA ALA A 158 -11.63 13.95 -8.94
C ALA A 158 -12.62 13.09 -9.74
N GLN A 159 -12.84 13.40 -11.03
CA GLN A 159 -13.59 12.55 -11.95
C GLN A 159 -12.83 11.24 -12.23
N LEU A 160 -11.53 11.31 -12.52
CA LEU A 160 -10.68 10.13 -12.75
C LEU A 160 -10.63 9.23 -11.51
N HIS A 161 -10.32 9.81 -10.34
CA HIS A 161 -10.31 9.10 -9.07
C HIS A 161 -11.64 8.38 -8.82
N ARG A 162 -12.76 9.09 -9.01
CA ARG A 162 -14.08 8.48 -8.86
C ARG A 162 -14.36 7.40 -9.91
N PHE A 163 -13.93 7.59 -11.14
CA PHE A 163 -14.10 6.63 -12.23
C PHE A 163 -13.42 5.29 -11.89
N LEU A 164 -12.18 5.33 -11.36
CA LEU A 164 -11.46 4.15 -10.88
C LEU A 164 -12.23 3.41 -9.77
N GLY A 165 -12.90 4.16 -8.89
CA GLY A 165 -13.70 3.63 -7.78
C GLY A 165 -15.10 3.10 -8.13
N THR A 166 -15.56 3.19 -9.39
CA THR A 166 -16.94 2.84 -9.78
C THR A 166 -17.27 1.34 -9.71
N GLN A 167 -16.27 0.46 -9.83
CA GLN A 167 -16.44 -0.99 -9.81
C GLN A 167 -15.24 -1.64 -9.11
N GLY A 168 -15.50 -2.61 -8.23
CA GLY A 168 -14.43 -3.28 -7.46
C GLY A 168 -13.36 -3.95 -8.33
N GLY A 169 -13.71 -4.41 -9.54
CA GLY A 169 -12.76 -4.96 -10.51
C GLY A 169 -11.90 -3.89 -11.21
N ARG A 170 -12.44 -2.69 -11.44
CA ARG A 170 -11.71 -1.59 -12.10
C ARG A 170 -10.57 -1.08 -11.23
N LYS A 171 -10.82 -0.90 -9.93
CA LYS A 171 -9.79 -0.50 -8.96
C LYS A 171 -8.57 -1.43 -9.00
N ILE A 172 -8.81 -2.74 -9.04
CA ILE A 172 -7.74 -3.76 -9.13
C ILE A 172 -7.00 -3.70 -10.46
N ALA A 173 -7.73 -3.67 -11.59
CA ALA A 173 -7.12 -3.66 -12.91
C ALA A 173 -6.26 -2.41 -13.14
N TYR A 174 -6.74 -1.24 -12.74
CA TYR A 174 -6.01 0.01 -12.92
C TYR A 174 -4.81 0.13 -11.99
N ALA A 175 -4.89 -0.35 -10.74
CA ALA A 175 -3.75 -0.27 -9.82
C ALA A 175 -2.45 -0.85 -10.45
N ALA A 176 -2.54 -1.99 -11.13
CA ALA A 176 -1.40 -2.56 -11.85
C ALA A 176 -1.01 -1.75 -13.11
N GLU A 177 -1.98 -1.32 -13.91
CA GLU A 177 -1.71 -0.56 -15.15
C GLU A 177 -1.08 0.80 -14.90
N LEU A 178 -1.47 1.47 -13.82
CA LEU A 178 -0.89 2.77 -13.43
C LEU A 178 0.55 2.62 -12.97
N VAL A 179 0.85 1.56 -12.20
CA VAL A 179 2.23 1.24 -11.81
C VAL A 179 3.10 0.95 -13.04
N ARG A 180 2.59 0.17 -14.01
CA ARG A 180 3.27 -0.09 -15.29
C ARG A 180 3.49 1.17 -16.12
N ALA A 181 2.50 2.05 -16.17
CA ALA A 181 2.61 3.32 -16.90
C ALA A 181 3.61 4.29 -16.28
N LEU A 182 3.72 4.30 -14.94
CA LEU A 182 4.70 5.11 -14.22
C LEU A 182 6.14 4.63 -14.42
N GLY A 183 6.32 3.30 -14.46
CA GLY A 183 7.65 2.70 -14.34
C GLY A 183 8.19 2.78 -12.90
N PRO A 184 9.31 2.10 -12.61
CA PRO A 184 9.83 1.94 -11.25
C PRO A 184 10.22 3.28 -10.60
N ASP A 185 10.79 4.22 -11.35
CA ASP A 185 11.38 5.46 -10.80
C ASP A 185 10.35 6.49 -10.32
N ARG A 186 9.14 6.42 -10.87
CA ARG A 186 8.04 7.35 -10.55
C ARG A 186 6.97 6.74 -9.66
N THR A 187 7.20 5.53 -9.15
CA THR A 187 6.23 4.88 -8.26
C THR A 187 6.11 5.60 -6.92
N PRO A 188 4.88 5.74 -6.37
CA PRO A 188 4.67 6.44 -5.12
C PRO A 188 5.47 5.87 -3.94
N ARG A 189 5.88 6.76 -3.04
CA ARG A 189 6.74 6.43 -1.90
C ARG A 189 6.19 5.29 -1.03
N PRO A 190 4.90 5.26 -0.61
CA PRO A 190 4.39 4.18 0.22
C PRO A 190 4.56 2.79 -0.43
N LEU A 191 4.23 2.69 -1.73
CA LEU A 191 4.34 1.46 -2.51
C LEU A 191 5.79 0.97 -2.61
N ARG A 192 6.70 1.88 -2.98
CA ARG A 192 8.13 1.57 -3.13
C ARG A 192 8.77 1.16 -1.81
N LEU A 193 8.46 1.86 -0.71
CA LEU A 193 9.02 1.56 0.60
C LEU A 193 8.48 0.26 1.19
N ALA A 194 7.18 -0.03 1.01
CA ALA A 194 6.59 -1.29 1.46
C ALA A 194 7.28 -2.50 0.81
N LEU A 195 7.49 -2.45 -0.51
CA LEU A 195 8.19 -3.51 -1.23
C LEU A 195 9.67 -3.60 -0.83
N ALA A 196 10.38 -2.46 -0.79
CA ALA A 196 11.81 -2.42 -0.47
C ALA A 196 12.11 -2.98 0.93
N ALA A 197 11.31 -2.59 1.93
CA ALA A 197 11.46 -3.05 3.30
C ALA A 197 11.23 -4.57 3.43
N ALA A 198 10.31 -5.13 2.64
CA ALA A 198 10.06 -6.56 2.61
C ALA A 198 11.16 -7.39 1.93
N LEU A 199 11.84 -6.80 0.93
CA LEU A 199 12.98 -7.44 0.24
C LEU A 199 14.27 -7.40 1.05
N THR A 200 14.44 -6.35 1.88
CA THR A 200 15.60 -6.16 2.74
C THR A 200 15.25 -5.98 4.22
N PRO A 201 14.56 -6.95 4.87
CA PRO A 201 14.24 -6.83 6.29
C PRO A 201 15.48 -6.63 7.14
N GLY A 202 15.48 -5.56 7.94
CA GLY A 202 16.60 -5.21 8.82
C GLY A 202 17.63 -4.24 8.23
N ALA A 203 17.54 -3.88 6.94
CA ALA A 203 18.27 -2.73 6.41
C ALA A 203 17.59 -1.45 6.93
N THR A 204 18.30 -0.65 7.74
CA THR A 204 17.83 0.70 8.09
C THR A 204 17.60 1.50 6.81
N SER A 205 16.49 2.24 6.76
CA SER A 205 15.87 2.90 5.58
C SER A 205 16.75 3.82 4.72
N ALA A 206 18.04 3.95 5.02
CA ALA A 206 18.99 4.80 4.31
C ALA A 206 19.69 4.13 3.12
N SER A 207 19.60 2.80 2.93
CA SER A 207 20.50 2.07 2.01
C SER A 207 19.85 1.36 0.82
N ALA A 208 18.52 1.30 0.72
CA ALA A 208 17.88 0.39 -0.26
C ALA A 208 17.82 0.92 -1.70
N PHE A 209 17.99 2.23 -1.93
CA PHE A 209 18.07 2.83 -3.26
C PHE A 209 19.11 3.95 -3.27
N GLY A 210 20.38 3.57 -3.45
CA GLY A 210 21.49 4.49 -3.61
C GLY A 210 21.74 4.81 -5.08
N ARG A 211 21.32 6.02 -5.46
CA ARG A 211 21.53 6.76 -6.73
C ARG A 211 20.86 6.21 -7.99
#